data_AF-A0A2H3IY79-F1
#
_entry.id   AF-A0A2H3IY79-F1
#
_cell.length_a   1.000
_cell.length_b   1.000
_cell.length_c   1.000
_cell.angle_alpha   90.00
_cell.angle_beta   90.00
_cell.angle_gamma   90.00
#
_symmetry.space_group_name_H-M   'P 1'
#
loop_
_entity.id
_entity.type
_entity.pdbx_description
1 polymer ?
#
loop_
_entity_poly.entity_id
_entity_poly.type
_entity_poly.pdbx_seq_one_letter_code
_entity_poly.pdbx_strand_id
1 'polypeptide(L)'
;MSKLIVVTRATGLQGLGVIDALSANPDRGIRGVTRNTNSETARRHVERGIEMVVADLDDEDSLIKAFVGAMPSSLLQTSISPSIGHVAAKTPTLKTYFWSTVPAASKLTNGEMRVPYFDVKGAIGEYFKTDQTLNAKAIFLLTGFYPSNFGYPPFALLQYIPYESRLLFFLTMCASIAIQLTYPETPSGSKGDRYVHITTGKYQMQGYFSRWAQIAGKGKLQVISVPFEQFGELYGMWGTELGLMVKLWEVAGAPKMWGTVGDGDVMIDSRDLEGAKELFYDSLMMSSTENSVEVSKTHEGITTITLNRPHRRNAIDHPTAEKLYYAILEFENDETQKIGILYGAGGTFCAGFDLHEVAKASTSTSQGSDAGDQYKGPRFNVEADRVQGRNAGPIGPSRLQVRKPLISAVAGYAVAGGLELSLIADLRVAEEDAIFGVFCRRFGVPLIDGGTVRLQTIVGLGRALDMILTGRAVTAQEGLQMGLVNRVVGKGEGLAEAVKIARQLLAFPQMCMNVDRASCYYAAYDATSFEDALRNEFRNGESVIMQEGVHGAALFAAGVGRHGSNI
;
A
#
# COMPACT_ATOMS: atom_id res chain seq x y z
N MET A 1 42.84 -18.07 -9.82
CA MET A 1 42.26 -17.46 -8.60
C MET A 1 41.03 -18.25 -8.22
N SER A 2 40.92 -18.71 -6.97
CA SER A 2 39.72 -19.40 -6.48
C SER A 2 38.50 -18.47 -6.59
N LYS A 3 37.32 -19.04 -6.91
CA LYS A 3 36.08 -18.27 -7.08
C LYS A 3 35.59 -17.84 -5.70
N LEU A 4 35.63 -16.55 -5.35
CA LEU A 4 35.17 -16.05 -4.04
C LEU A 4 33.69 -15.66 -4.10
N ILE A 5 32.88 -16.20 -3.19
CA ILE A 5 31.46 -15.88 -2.98
C ILE A 5 31.28 -15.09 -1.70
N VAL A 6 30.56 -13.97 -1.77
CA VAL A 6 30.32 -13.12 -0.59
C VAL A 6 28.87 -13.24 -0.14
N VAL A 7 28.66 -13.68 1.11
CA VAL A 7 27.35 -13.83 1.74
C VAL A 7 27.16 -12.72 2.76
N THR A 8 26.23 -11.81 2.52
CA THR A 8 25.87 -10.76 3.49
C THR A 8 24.95 -11.31 4.57
N ARG A 9 24.99 -10.72 5.78
CA ARG A 9 24.29 -11.26 6.97
C ARG A 9 24.63 -12.73 7.23
N ALA A 10 25.89 -13.10 7.07
CA ALA A 10 26.37 -14.48 7.16
C ALA A 10 25.99 -15.17 8.47
N THR A 11 25.88 -14.42 9.57
CA THR A 11 25.51 -14.94 10.89
C THR A 11 24.01 -14.92 11.17
N GLY A 12 23.20 -14.40 10.25
CA GLY A 12 21.73 -14.40 10.36
C GLY A 12 21.11 -15.66 9.78
N LEU A 13 19.84 -15.91 10.10
CA LEU A 13 19.10 -17.13 9.70
C LEU A 13 19.18 -17.43 8.20
N GLN A 14 19.08 -16.41 7.35
CA GLN A 14 19.17 -16.57 5.89
C GLN A 14 20.60 -16.81 5.40
N GLY A 15 21.58 -16.09 5.95
CA GLY A 15 22.99 -16.24 5.59
C GLY A 15 23.52 -17.63 5.93
N LEU A 16 23.07 -18.20 7.05
CA LEU A 16 23.39 -19.56 7.47
C LEU A 16 23.00 -20.60 6.42
N GLY A 17 21.74 -20.58 5.97
CA GLY A 17 21.27 -21.53 4.96
C GLY A 17 22.00 -21.40 3.61
N VAL A 18 22.35 -20.18 3.21
CA VAL A 18 23.15 -19.93 2.00
C VAL A 18 24.57 -20.49 2.18
N ILE A 19 25.21 -20.25 3.31
CA ILE A 19 26.57 -20.76 3.59
C ILE A 19 26.57 -22.29 3.66
N ASP A 20 25.59 -22.91 4.31
CA ASP A 20 25.47 -24.36 4.40
C ASP A 20 25.31 -24.98 3.02
N ALA A 21 24.52 -24.34 2.17
CA ALA A 21 24.40 -24.76 0.79
C ALA A 21 25.75 -24.63 0.05
N LEU A 22 26.37 -23.46 0.09
CA LEU A 22 27.63 -23.25 -0.63
C LEU A 22 28.77 -24.15 -0.13
N SER A 23 28.76 -24.53 1.15
CA SER A 23 29.74 -25.44 1.76
C SER A 23 29.68 -26.86 1.18
N ALA A 24 28.58 -27.26 0.53
CA ALA A 24 28.48 -28.56 -0.12
C ALA A 24 29.25 -28.66 -1.46
N ASN A 25 29.72 -27.52 -2.00
CA ASN A 25 30.47 -27.43 -3.26
C ASN A 25 31.82 -26.70 -3.03
N PRO A 26 32.89 -27.42 -2.63
CA PRO A 26 34.12 -26.84 -2.07
C PRO A 26 35.01 -26.09 -3.08
N ASP A 27 34.66 -26.06 -4.37
CA ASP A 27 35.47 -25.47 -5.44
C ASP A 27 35.55 -23.92 -5.40
N ARG A 28 34.92 -23.29 -4.40
CA ARG A 28 34.76 -21.84 -4.28
C ARG A 28 35.05 -21.37 -2.86
N GLY A 29 35.83 -20.31 -2.71
CA GLY A 29 36.03 -19.66 -1.42
C GLY A 29 34.76 -18.92 -1.00
N ILE A 30 34.45 -18.92 0.30
CA ILE A 30 33.27 -18.25 0.85
C ILE A 30 33.75 -17.16 1.81
N ARG A 31 33.21 -15.95 1.65
CA ARG A 31 33.35 -14.83 2.58
C ARG A 31 32.00 -14.47 3.17
N GLY A 32 31.84 -14.58 4.47
CA GLY A 32 30.70 -14.09 5.21
C GLY A 32 30.90 -12.66 5.70
N VAL A 33 29.89 -11.80 5.52
CA VAL A 33 29.88 -10.42 6.02
C VAL A 33 28.93 -10.33 7.22
N THR A 34 29.41 -9.78 8.33
CA THR A 34 28.62 -9.59 9.56
C THR A 34 29.06 -8.33 10.31
N ARG A 35 28.20 -7.77 11.16
CA ARG A 35 28.59 -6.68 12.08
C ARG A 35 29.42 -7.18 13.25
N ASN A 36 29.38 -8.48 13.55
CA ASN A 36 30.07 -9.08 14.70
C ASN A 36 30.73 -10.41 14.35
N THR A 37 32.00 -10.35 13.95
CA THR A 37 32.85 -11.52 13.68
C THR A 37 33.22 -12.31 14.94
N ASN A 38 32.98 -11.75 16.14
CA ASN A 38 33.22 -12.43 17.41
C ASN A 38 32.03 -13.27 17.90
N SER A 39 30.89 -13.23 17.19
CA SER A 39 29.71 -14.06 17.53
C SER A 39 30.03 -15.55 17.43
N GLU A 40 29.32 -16.37 18.22
CA GLU A 40 29.49 -17.83 18.20
C GLU A 40 29.30 -18.40 16.79
N THR A 41 28.29 -17.91 16.06
CA THR A 41 28.01 -18.28 14.66
C THR A 41 29.16 -17.93 13.72
N ALA A 42 29.76 -16.74 13.85
CA ALA A 42 30.90 -16.34 13.04
C ALA A 42 32.13 -17.24 13.32
N ARG A 43 32.39 -17.57 14.59
CA ARG A 43 33.48 -18.49 14.95
C ARG A 43 33.28 -19.88 14.34
N ARG A 44 32.06 -20.42 14.39
CA ARG A 44 31.71 -21.69 13.72
C ARG A 44 31.93 -21.65 12.21
N HIS A 45 31.69 -20.50 11.56
CA HIS A 45 31.98 -20.35 10.13
C HIS A 45 33.49 -20.32 9.85
N VAL A 46 34.27 -19.64 10.70
CA VAL A 46 35.75 -19.63 10.59
C VAL A 46 36.32 -21.04 10.74
N GLU A 47 35.82 -21.83 11.69
CA GLU A 47 36.20 -23.25 11.87
C GLU A 47 35.90 -24.11 10.65
N ARG A 48 34.89 -23.72 9.85
CA ARG A 48 34.52 -24.36 8.58
C ARG A 48 35.31 -23.85 7.37
N GLY A 49 36.32 -23.01 7.59
CA GLY A 49 37.18 -22.46 6.53
C GLY A 49 36.56 -21.29 5.76
N ILE A 50 35.54 -20.64 6.32
CA ILE A 50 34.87 -19.48 5.70
C ILE A 50 35.53 -18.19 6.22
N GLU A 51 35.90 -17.30 5.31
CA GLU A 51 36.45 -15.98 5.66
C GLU A 51 35.32 -15.12 6.25
N MET A 52 35.49 -14.55 7.45
CA MET A 52 34.49 -13.67 8.05
C MET A 52 35.02 -12.24 8.11
N VAL A 53 34.30 -11.30 7.49
CA VAL A 53 34.68 -9.87 7.45
C VAL A 53 33.62 -9.01 8.12
N VAL A 54 34.08 -7.91 8.73
CA VAL A 54 33.21 -6.91 9.34
C VAL A 54 32.77 -5.90 8.28
N ALA A 55 31.45 -5.71 8.14
CA ALA A 55 30.88 -4.55 7.44
C ALA A 55 29.47 -4.26 7.96
N ASP A 56 29.06 -3.01 7.82
CA ASP A 56 27.70 -2.57 8.14
C ASP A 56 26.88 -2.44 6.85
N LEU A 57 25.66 -2.99 6.87
CA LEU A 57 24.73 -2.93 5.74
C LEU A 57 24.24 -1.52 5.42
N ASP A 58 24.36 -0.62 6.39
CA ASP A 58 23.96 0.78 6.30
C ASP A 58 25.17 1.69 5.99
N ASP A 59 26.39 1.13 5.88
CA ASP A 59 27.63 1.85 5.51
C ASP A 59 28.18 1.32 4.19
N GLU A 60 27.96 2.12 3.13
CA GLU A 60 28.35 1.82 1.76
C GLU A 60 29.86 1.55 1.60
N ASP A 61 30.72 2.34 2.25
CA ASP A 61 32.18 2.21 2.12
C ASP A 61 32.69 0.93 2.79
N SER A 62 32.08 0.54 3.91
CA SER A 62 32.41 -0.71 4.59
C SER A 62 32.06 -1.93 3.72
N LEU A 63 30.93 -1.88 3.02
CA LEU A 63 30.48 -2.95 2.13
C LEU A 63 31.34 -3.06 0.89
N ILE A 64 31.67 -1.93 0.24
CA ILE A 64 32.57 -1.91 -0.92
C ILE A 64 33.89 -2.61 -0.58
N LYS A 65 34.47 -2.33 0.60
CA LYS A 65 35.69 -3.00 1.07
C LYS A 65 35.48 -4.50 1.29
N ALA A 66 34.35 -4.91 1.87
CA ALA A 66 34.02 -6.32 2.08
C ALA A 66 33.86 -7.11 0.77
N PHE A 67 33.49 -6.44 -0.33
CA PHE A 67 33.29 -7.05 -1.65
C PHE A 67 34.54 -7.13 -2.54
N VAL A 68 35.69 -6.58 -2.11
CA VAL A 68 36.93 -6.65 -2.88
C VAL A 68 37.35 -8.10 -3.11
N GLY A 69 37.53 -8.50 -4.37
CA GLY A 69 37.93 -9.85 -4.78
C GLY A 69 36.78 -10.84 -5.03
N ALA A 70 35.52 -10.43 -4.83
CA ALA A 70 34.35 -11.23 -5.16
C ALA A 70 34.27 -11.52 -6.67
N MET A 71 33.96 -12.76 -7.06
CA MET A 71 33.94 -13.19 -8.46
C MET A 71 32.58 -12.95 -9.15
N PRO A 72 32.54 -13.03 -10.50
CA PRO A 72 31.43 -12.62 -11.37
C PRO A 72 30.02 -13.13 -11.07
N SER A 73 29.81 -14.12 -10.20
CA SER A 73 28.56 -14.89 -10.09
C SER A 73 28.05 -15.10 -8.66
N SER A 74 28.40 -14.21 -7.73
CA SER A 74 28.58 -14.65 -6.35
C SER A 74 27.94 -13.82 -5.24
N LEU A 75 26.95 -12.98 -5.58
CA LEU A 75 26.15 -12.31 -4.56
C LEU A 75 24.73 -12.87 -4.54
N LEU A 76 24.38 -13.61 -3.50
CA LEU A 76 23.02 -14.09 -3.26
C LEU A 76 22.48 -13.37 -2.03
N GLN A 77 21.47 -12.52 -2.22
CA GLN A 77 20.87 -11.79 -1.11
C GLN A 77 19.34 -11.77 -1.14
N THR A 78 18.77 -11.93 0.05
CA THR A 78 17.37 -11.74 0.39
C THR A 78 17.27 -10.57 1.38
N SER A 79 17.27 -9.32 0.90
CA SER A 79 17.07 -8.15 1.79
C SER A 79 16.06 -7.17 1.21
N ILE A 80 15.54 -6.27 2.06
CA ILE A 80 14.60 -5.20 1.71
C ILE A 80 15.35 -3.85 1.62
N SER A 81 16.69 -3.84 1.71
CA SER A 81 17.46 -2.59 1.77
C SER A 81 17.90 -2.11 0.39
N PRO A 82 17.54 -0.88 -0.02
CA PRO A 82 18.04 -0.25 -1.25
C PRO A 82 19.56 -0.05 -1.25
N SER A 83 20.18 0.14 -0.07
CA SER A 83 21.61 0.47 0.08
C SER A 83 22.53 -0.56 -0.57
N ILE A 84 22.13 -1.83 -0.58
CA ILE A 84 22.99 -2.93 -1.02
C ILE A 84 22.92 -3.12 -2.54
N GLY A 85 21.78 -2.81 -3.17
CA GLY A 85 21.68 -2.69 -4.62
C GLY A 85 22.60 -1.58 -5.16
N HIS A 86 22.68 -0.47 -4.44
CA HIS A 86 23.56 0.64 -4.80
C HIS A 86 25.05 0.27 -4.73
N VAL A 87 25.45 -0.45 -3.67
CA VAL A 87 26.81 -1.00 -3.54
C VAL A 87 27.12 -1.99 -4.66
N ALA A 88 26.16 -2.86 -5.01
CA ALA A 88 26.32 -3.82 -6.09
C ALA A 88 26.53 -3.10 -7.45
N ALA A 89 25.77 -2.04 -7.72
CA ALA A 89 25.94 -1.21 -8.91
C ALA A 89 27.35 -0.60 -8.96
N LYS A 90 27.81 -0.01 -7.85
CA LYS A 90 29.10 0.68 -7.74
C LYS A 90 30.33 -0.22 -7.66
N THR A 91 30.16 -1.51 -7.34
CA THR A 91 31.28 -2.46 -7.25
C THR A 91 31.74 -2.90 -8.66
N PRO A 92 32.92 -2.46 -9.15
CA PRO A 92 33.32 -2.70 -10.54
C PRO A 92 33.67 -4.17 -10.83
N THR A 93 34.13 -4.90 -9.81
CA THR A 93 34.45 -6.33 -9.89
C THR A 93 33.20 -7.21 -9.92
N LEU A 94 32.02 -6.67 -9.59
CA LEU A 94 30.76 -7.41 -9.57
C LEU A 94 30.12 -7.44 -10.96
N LYS A 95 29.97 -8.63 -11.55
CA LYS A 95 29.31 -8.84 -12.85
C LYS A 95 27.88 -9.40 -12.75
N THR A 96 27.55 -10.12 -11.68
CA THR A 96 26.22 -10.70 -11.47
C THR A 96 25.77 -10.58 -10.02
N TYR A 97 24.54 -10.12 -9.83
CA TYR A 97 23.88 -9.86 -8.55
C TYR A 97 22.54 -10.60 -8.51
N PHE A 98 22.34 -11.56 -7.60
CA PHE A 98 21.05 -12.22 -7.46
C PHE A 98 20.17 -11.43 -6.50
N TRP A 99 19.10 -10.83 -7.04
CA TRP A 99 18.09 -10.11 -6.28
C TRP A 99 16.83 -10.94 -6.14
N SER A 100 16.43 -11.23 -4.91
CA SER A 100 15.17 -11.89 -4.64
C SER A 100 14.02 -10.88 -4.62
N THR A 101 13.03 -11.07 -5.49
CA THR A 101 11.88 -10.18 -5.67
C THR A 101 10.57 -10.95 -5.67
N VAL A 102 9.47 -10.21 -5.51
CA VAL A 102 8.10 -10.65 -5.77
C VAL A 102 7.40 -9.58 -6.61
N PRO A 103 6.37 -9.89 -7.40
CA PRO A 103 5.58 -8.86 -8.06
C PRO A 103 4.74 -8.13 -6.99
N ALA A 104 4.55 -6.82 -7.14
CA ALA A 104 3.66 -6.07 -6.27
C ALA A 104 2.24 -6.65 -6.36
N ALA A 105 1.61 -6.92 -5.22
CA ALA A 105 0.24 -7.43 -5.17
C ALA A 105 -0.73 -6.43 -5.81
N SER A 106 -0.49 -5.13 -5.58
CA SER A 106 -1.23 -4.04 -6.21
C SER A 106 -1.12 -4.06 -7.73
N LYS A 107 0.01 -4.50 -8.28
CA LYS A 107 0.22 -4.59 -9.74
C LYS A 107 -0.41 -5.85 -10.30
N LEU A 108 -0.28 -6.98 -9.59
CA LEU A 108 -0.87 -8.26 -9.98
C LEU A 108 -2.40 -8.23 -10.01
N THR A 109 -3.00 -7.46 -9.09
CA THR A 109 -4.45 -7.39 -8.89
C THR A 109 -5.07 -6.09 -9.40
N ASN A 110 -4.32 -5.28 -10.16
CA ASN A 110 -4.76 -3.96 -10.64
C ASN A 110 -5.32 -3.05 -9.52
N GLY A 111 -4.72 -3.14 -8.32
CA GLY A 111 -5.05 -2.34 -7.16
C GLY A 111 -6.13 -2.93 -6.24
N GLU A 112 -6.71 -4.07 -6.59
CA GLU A 112 -7.81 -4.67 -5.81
C GLU A 112 -7.36 -5.30 -4.49
N MET A 113 -6.13 -5.81 -4.41
CA MET A 113 -5.56 -6.36 -3.18
C MET A 113 -4.17 -5.76 -2.93
N ARG A 114 -3.91 -5.44 -1.67
CA ARG A 114 -2.59 -5.00 -1.21
C ARG A 114 -2.01 -6.05 -0.28
N VAL A 115 -0.75 -6.36 -0.49
CA VAL A 115 0.04 -7.17 0.44
C VAL A 115 1.26 -6.32 0.72
N PRO A 116 1.32 -5.62 1.87
CA PRO A 116 2.34 -4.61 2.14
C PRO A 116 3.76 -5.09 1.84
N TYR A 117 4.13 -6.30 2.29
CA TYR A 117 5.39 -6.92 1.94
C TYR A 117 5.64 -7.04 0.43
N PHE A 118 4.65 -7.47 -0.37
CA PHE A 118 4.81 -7.64 -1.81
C PHE A 118 4.89 -6.32 -2.54
N ASP A 119 4.11 -5.34 -2.11
CA ASP A 119 4.09 -4.02 -2.74
C ASP A 119 5.41 -3.27 -2.51
N VAL A 120 5.91 -3.29 -1.27
CA VAL A 120 7.21 -2.70 -0.94
C VAL A 120 8.33 -3.40 -1.70
N LYS A 121 8.36 -4.73 -1.66
CA LYS A 121 9.42 -5.51 -2.30
C LYS A 121 9.37 -5.45 -3.81
N GLY A 122 8.17 -5.45 -4.38
CA GLY A 122 7.94 -5.26 -5.81
C GLY A 122 8.37 -3.88 -6.28
N ALA A 123 8.07 -2.83 -5.52
CA ALA A 123 8.52 -1.47 -5.83
C ALA A 123 10.06 -1.36 -5.86
N ILE A 124 10.76 -1.94 -4.88
CA ILE A 124 12.23 -1.98 -4.87
C ILE A 124 12.76 -2.78 -6.07
N GLY A 125 12.12 -3.91 -6.40
CA GLY A 125 12.48 -4.72 -7.57
C GLY A 125 12.33 -3.95 -8.90
N GLU A 126 11.26 -3.19 -9.06
CA GLU A 126 11.06 -2.33 -10.25
C GLU A 126 12.08 -1.18 -10.29
N TYR A 127 12.38 -0.55 -9.15
CA TYR A 127 13.43 0.45 -9.06
C TYR A 127 14.79 -0.08 -9.54
N PHE A 128 15.19 -1.29 -9.12
CA PHE A 128 16.44 -1.91 -9.58
C PHE A 128 16.46 -2.19 -11.08
N LYS A 129 15.31 -2.39 -11.72
CA LYS A 129 15.23 -2.52 -13.19
C LYS A 129 15.44 -1.19 -13.92
N THR A 130 15.14 -0.06 -13.27
CA THR A 130 15.37 1.29 -13.85
C THR A 130 16.81 1.75 -13.79
N ASP A 131 17.61 1.26 -12.83
CA ASP A 131 19.05 1.50 -12.78
C ASP A 131 19.77 0.63 -13.82
N GLN A 132 20.27 1.24 -14.90
CA GLN A 132 20.91 0.51 -16.00
C GLN A 132 22.17 -0.26 -15.56
N THR A 133 22.91 0.24 -14.59
CA THR A 133 24.16 -0.38 -14.11
C THR A 133 23.85 -1.60 -13.26
N LEU A 134 22.86 -1.48 -12.37
CA LEU A 134 22.41 -2.57 -11.53
C LEU A 134 21.66 -3.63 -12.34
N ASN A 135 20.75 -3.22 -13.22
CA ASN A 135 19.98 -4.13 -14.08
C ASN A 135 20.88 -4.93 -15.02
N ALA A 136 21.98 -4.36 -15.51
CA ALA A 136 22.98 -5.08 -16.31
C ALA A 136 23.68 -6.20 -15.52
N LYS A 137 23.69 -6.11 -14.18
CA LYS A 137 24.29 -7.10 -13.28
C LYS A 137 23.24 -8.00 -12.63
N ALA A 138 21.99 -7.59 -12.52
CA ALA A 138 20.99 -8.27 -11.70
C ALA A 138 20.36 -9.51 -12.39
N ILE A 139 20.29 -10.62 -11.66
CA ILE A 139 19.41 -11.75 -11.94
C ILE A 139 18.28 -11.72 -10.90
N PHE A 140 17.06 -11.56 -11.38
CA PHE A 140 15.88 -11.48 -10.53
C PHE A 140 15.35 -12.89 -10.23
N LEU A 141 15.35 -13.26 -8.96
CA LEU A 141 14.78 -14.50 -8.45
C LEU A 141 13.38 -14.22 -7.93
N LEU A 142 12.36 -14.79 -8.59
CA LEU A 142 10.99 -14.72 -8.12
C LEU A 142 10.80 -15.74 -6.98
N THR A 143 10.63 -15.27 -5.75
CA THR A 143 10.51 -16.18 -4.59
C THR A 143 9.43 -15.69 -3.64
N GLY A 144 8.34 -16.46 -3.53
CA GLY A 144 7.18 -16.08 -2.70
C GLY A 144 7.26 -16.46 -1.21
N PHE A 145 8.16 -17.38 -0.83
CA PHE A 145 8.22 -17.90 0.54
C PHE A 145 9.63 -18.45 0.87
N TYR A 146 10.18 -18.15 2.07
CA TYR A 146 11.53 -18.57 2.49
C TYR A 146 11.48 -19.53 3.69
N PRO A 147 12.50 -20.40 3.87
CA PRO A 147 12.64 -21.19 5.09
C PRO A 147 12.79 -20.33 6.36
N SER A 148 13.34 -19.12 6.25
CA SER A 148 13.41 -18.19 7.37
C SER A 148 12.03 -17.66 7.79
N ASN A 149 11.01 -17.75 6.92
CA ASN A 149 9.64 -17.42 7.31
C ASN A 149 9.14 -18.30 8.45
N PHE A 150 9.65 -19.53 8.60
CA PHE A 150 9.30 -20.40 9.72
C PHE A 150 9.80 -19.90 11.08
N GLY A 151 10.63 -18.85 11.10
CA GLY A 151 11.05 -18.15 12.32
C GLY A 151 10.10 -17.01 12.73
N TYR A 152 9.10 -16.63 11.92
CA TYR A 152 8.15 -15.59 12.29
C TYR A 152 7.13 -16.08 13.32
N PRO A 153 6.55 -15.18 14.14
CA PRO A 153 5.64 -15.56 15.22
C PRO A 153 4.56 -16.58 14.85
N PRO A 154 3.88 -16.50 13.68
CA PRO A 154 2.89 -17.52 13.28
C PRO A 154 3.46 -18.95 13.13
N PHE A 155 4.75 -19.07 12.85
CA PHE A 155 5.44 -20.35 12.67
C PHE A 155 6.40 -20.71 13.81
N ALA A 156 6.85 -19.72 14.59
CA ALA A 156 7.81 -19.86 15.69
C ALA A 156 7.14 -19.90 17.07
N LEU A 157 6.03 -19.17 17.27
CA LEU A 157 5.12 -19.33 18.42
C LEU A 157 4.17 -20.49 18.14
N LEU A 158 4.74 -21.67 17.92
CA LEU A 158 4.01 -22.92 17.99
C LEU A 158 3.52 -23.05 19.43
N GLN A 159 2.26 -22.69 19.71
CA GLN A 159 1.68 -22.98 21.02
C GLN A 159 1.58 -24.51 21.14
N TYR A 160 2.52 -25.07 21.90
CA TYR A 160 2.48 -26.45 22.35
C TYR A 160 1.31 -26.61 23.31
N ILE A 161 0.16 -27.07 22.83
CA ILE A 161 -0.92 -27.53 23.70
C ILE A 161 -0.80 -29.06 23.77
N PRO A 162 -0.41 -29.63 24.92
CA PRO A 162 -0.43 -31.08 25.10
C PRO A 162 -1.89 -31.53 25.05
N TYR A 163 -2.27 -32.29 24.02
CA TYR A 163 -3.57 -32.93 23.93
C TYR A 163 -3.39 -34.43 23.68
N GLU A 164 -3.80 -35.26 24.65
CA GLU A 164 -3.88 -36.72 24.57
C GLU A 164 -2.78 -37.43 23.74
N SER A 165 -1.52 -37.34 24.19
CA SER A 165 -0.38 -38.04 23.57
C SER A 165 -0.13 -37.70 22.07
N ARG A 166 -0.70 -36.61 21.56
CA ARG A 166 -0.55 -36.12 20.18
C ARG A 166 -0.04 -34.68 20.22
N LEU A 167 0.77 -34.30 19.22
CA LEU A 167 1.03 -32.89 18.93
C LEU A 167 -0.10 -32.34 18.06
N LEU A 168 -0.80 -31.32 18.55
CA LEU A 168 -1.72 -30.51 17.73
C LEU A 168 -0.95 -29.32 17.15
N PHE A 169 -1.09 -29.08 15.85
CA PHE A 169 -0.59 -27.89 15.17
C PHE A 169 -1.79 -27.11 14.58
N PHE A 170 -1.90 -25.84 14.92
CA PHE A 170 -2.84 -24.93 14.25
C PHE A 170 -2.14 -24.30 13.05
N LEU A 171 -2.40 -24.79 11.83
CA LEU A 171 -2.04 -24.10 10.58
C LEU A 171 -2.46 -24.88 9.33
N THR A 172 -3.59 -24.51 8.71
CA THR A 172 -3.65 -24.17 7.26
C THR A 172 -4.75 -23.15 7.02
N MET A 173 -4.54 -22.23 6.08
CA MET A 173 -5.60 -21.94 5.12
C MET A 173 -5.46 -22.98 4.00
N CYS A 174 -6.57 -23.46 3.43
CA CYS A 174 -6.61 -24.54 2.44
C CYS A 174 -5.90 -24.15 1.12
N ALA A 175 -4.57 -24.01 1.14
CA ALA A 175 -3.80 -23.54 0.00
C ALA A 175 -2.50 -24.34 -0.19
N SER A 176 -2.19 -24.60 -1.45
CA SER A 176 -0.98 -25.29 -1.87
C SER A 176 0.18 -24.29 -1.91
N ILE A 177 0.95 -24.13 -0.84
CA ILE A 177 2.19 -23.35 -0.91
C ILE A 177 3.30 -24.25 -1.46
N ALA A 178 3.70 -24.02 -2.71
CA ALA A 178 4.94 -24.59 -3.24
C ALA A 178 6.14 -23.89 -2.56
N ILE A 179 6.82 -24.60 -1.66
CA ILE A 179 8.06 -24.13 -1.04
C ILE A 179 9.22 -24.71 -1.83
N GLN A 180 10.11 -23.84 -2.30
CA GLN A 180 11.22 -24.25 -3.13
C GLN A 180 12.57 -23.89 -2.51
N LEU A 181 13.43 -24.89 -2.40
CA LEU A 181 14.86 -24.74 -2.16
C LEU A 181 15.59 -25.51 -3.24
N THR A 182 16.39 -24.84 -4.08
CA THR A 182 17.28 -25.56 -5.02
C THR A 182 18.49 -24.74 -5.40
N TYR A 183 19.62 -25.44 -5.58
CA TYR A 183 20.87 -24.91 -6.10
C TYR A 183 20.75 -24.60 -7.59
N PRO A 184 21.44 -23.57 -8.08
CA PRO A 184 21.59 -23.37 -9.51
C PRO A 184 22.60 -24.39 -10.06
N GLU A 185 22.13 -25.51 -10.58
CA GLU A 185 22.86 -26.18 -11.66
C GLU A 185 22.62 -25.38 -12.94
N THR A 186 23.68 -24.77 -13.47
CA THR A 186 23.65 -24.02 -14.73
C THR A 186 23.07 -24.89 -15.84
N PRO A 187 21.94 -24.52 -16.47
CA PRO A 187 21.54 -25.14 -17.71
C PRO A 187 22.55 -24.65 -18.75
N SER A 188 23.34 -25.58 -19.28
CA SER A 188 24.10 -25.33 -20.49
C SER A 188 23.12 -24.96 -21.61
N GLY A 189 23.04 -23.68 -21.98
CA GLY A 189 22.54 -23.29 -23.30
C GLY A 189 21.36 -22.32 -23.43
N SER A 190 21.05 -21.42 -22.49
CA SER A 190 20.12 -20.31 -22.77
C SER A 190 20.82 -18.95 -22.83
N LYS A 191 21.30 -18.58 -24.03
CA LYS A 191 21.46 -17.17 -24.39
C LYS A 191 20.06 -16.63 -24.71
N GLY A 192 19.46 -15.86 -23.80
CA GLY A 192 18.24 -15.08 -24.14
C GLY A 192 17.31 -14.78 -22.97
N ASP A 193 17.07 -15.74 -22.08
CA ASP A 193 16.02 -15.58 -21.07
C ASP A 193 16.59 -15.14 -19.72
N ARG A 194 16.29 -13.90 -19.33
CA ARG A 194 16.69 -13.26 -18.07
C ARG A 194 15.89 -13.73 -16.84
N TYR A 195 15.22 -14.87 -16.96
CA TYR A 195 14.48 -15.53 -15.88
C TYR A 195 14.89 -17.00 -15.85
N VAL A 196 15.47 -17.45 -14.74
CA VAL A 196 15.71 -18.88 -14.52
C VAL A 196 14.48 -19.43 -13.83
N HIS A 197 13.63 -20.14 -14.58
CA HIS A 197 12.55 -20.93 -14.00
C HIS A 197 13.16 -22.19 -13.39
N ILE A 198 13.39 -22.16 -12.08
CA ILE A 198 13.79 -23.33 -11.31
C ILE A 198 12.49 -23.89 -10.74
N THR A 199 12.19 -25.17 -10.91
CA THR A 199 11.03 -25.82 -10.27
C THR A 199 11.50 -27.04 -9.50
N THR A 200 11.21 -27.13 -8.20
CA THR A 200 11.29 -28.40 -7.46
C THR A 200 10.09 -28.56 -6.52
N GLY A 201 9.19 -29.47 -6.88
CA GLY A 201 8.16 -30.03 -5.99
C GLY A 201 6.73 -29.50 -6.18
N LYS A 202 5.76 -30.41 -6.04
CA LYS A 202 4.30 -30.16 -6.03
C LYS A 202 3.71 -30.36 -4.62
N TYR A 203 4.39 -29.89 -3.56
CA TYR A 203 3.88 -30.11 -2.21
C TYR A 203 2.82 -29.06 -1.87
N GLN A 204 1.66 -29.50 -1.42
CA GLN A 204 0.72 -28.64 -0.69
C GLN A 204 1.30 -28.33 0.70
N MET A 205 0.88 -27.23 1.35
CA MET A 205 1.44 -26.79 2.65
C MET A 205 1.40 -27.93 3.70
N GLN A 206 0.32 -28.72 3.71
CA GLN A 206 0.17 -29.91 4.56
C GLN A 206 1.21 -31.01 4.28
N GLY A 207 1.58 -31.23 3.01
CA GLY A 207 2.63 -32.17 2.62
C GLY A 207 4.01 -31.73 3.08
N TYR A 208 4.27 -30.41 3.06
CA TYR A 208 5.50 -29.84 3.59
C TYR A 208 5.63 -30.02 5.11
N PHE A 209 4.58 -29.70 5.87
CA PHE A 209 4.57 -29.90 7.33
C PHE A 209 4.70 -31.37 7.72
N SER A 210 4.08 -32.28 6.96
CA SER A 210 4.21 -33.73 7.19
C SER A 210 5.66 -34.17 7.05
N ARG A 211 6.37 -33.65 6.04
CA ARG A 211 7.79 -33.94 5.82
C ARG A 211 8.68 -33.32 6.90
N TRP A 212 8.41 -32.08 7.31
CA TRP A 212 9.11 -31.45 8.42
C TRP A 212 8.92 -32.24 9.72
N ALA A 213 7.69 -32.65 10.06
CA ALA A 213 7.39 -33.43 11.26
C ALA A 213 8.16 -34.76 11.27
N GLN A 214 8.22 -35.45 10.12
CA GLN A 214 9.02 -36.66 9.96
C GLN A 214 10.51 -36.41 10.23
N ILE A 215 11.08 -35.34 9.64
CA ILE A 215 12.51 -34.99 9.79
C ILE A 215 12.82 -34.56 11.24
N ALA A 216 11.92 -33.81 11.87
CA ALA A 216 12.06 -33.32 13.24
C ALA A 216 11.74 -34.39 14.31
N GLY A 217 11.49 -35.65 13.91
CA GLY A 217 11.19 -36.75 14.83
C GLY A 217 9.85 -36.60 15.57
N LYS A 218 8.90 -35.84 15.03
CA LYS A 218 7.57 -35.62 15.62
C LYS A 218 6.62 -36.71 15.12
N GLY A 219 6.12 -37.56 16.03
CA GLY A 219 5.41 -38.80 15.68
C GLY A 219 3.98 -38.67 15.14
N LYS A 220 3.28 -37.55 15.41
CA LYS A 220 1.94 -37.25 14.85
C LYS A 220 1.79 -35.74 14.64
N LEU A 221 1.35 -35.35 13.44
CA LEU A 221 1.01 -33.99 13.06
C LEU A 221 -0.50 -33.94 12.80
N GLN A 222 -1.23 -33.15 13.59
CA GLN A 222 -2.61 -32.81 13.30
C GLN A 222 -2.67 -31.37 12.83
N VAL A 223 -3.31 -31.16 11.69
CA VAL A 223 -3.39 -29.89 11.00
C VAL A 223 -4.82 -29.40 11.06
N ILE A 224 -5.05 -28.23 11.67
CA ILE A 224 -6.38 -27.61 11.79
C ILE A 224 -6.43 -26.39 10.87
N SER A 225 -7.43 -26.37 9.99
CA SER A 225 -7.75 -25.15 9.24
C SER A 225 -8.53 -24.19 10.11
N VAL A 226 -8.10 -22.93 10.13
CA VAL A 226 -8.79 -21.84 10.81
C VAL A 226 -9.21 -20.78 9.77
N PRO A 227 -10.35 -20.10 9.97
CA PRO A 227 -10.70 -18.91 9.22
C PRO A 227 -9.58 -17.86 9.28
N PHE A 228 -9.47 -17.02 8.25
CA PHE A 228 -8.42 -16.01 8.14
C PHE A 228 -8.47 -15.01 9.30
N GLU A 229 -9.68 -14.66 9.74
CA GLU A 229 -9.96 -13.76 10.84
C GLU A 229 -9.39 -14.31 12.14
N GLN A 230 -9.66 -15.59 12.43
CA GLN A 230 -9.11 -16.28 13.60
C GLN A 230 -7.58 -16.42 13.52
N PHE A 231 -7.04 -16.58 12.30
CA PHE A 231 -5.59 -16.61 12.09
C PHE A 231 -4.94 -15.25 12.36
N GLY A 232 -5.58 -14.16 11.94
CA GLY A 232 -5.20 -12.79 12.26
C GLY A 232 -5.30 -12.48 13.76
N GLU A 233 -6.36 -12.90 14.43
CA GLU A 233 -6.53 -12.74 15.89
C GLU A 233 -5.43 -13.46 16.69
N LEU A 234 -5.08 -14.69 16.27
CA LEU A 234 -4.08 -15.51 16.96
C LEU A 234 -2.67 -14.90 16.93
N TYR A 235 -2.32 -14.21 15.84
CA TYR A 235 -0.95 -13.75 15.59
C TYR A 235 -0.82 -12.25 15.30
N GLY A 236 -1.89 -11.49 15.45
CA GLY A 236 -1.96 -10.05 15.18
C GLY A 236 -1.57 -9.71 13.74
N MET A 237 -0.86 -8.58 13.58
CA MET A 237 -0.37 -8.09 12.28
C MET A 237 0.39 -9.16 11.46
N TRP A 238 1.16 -10.02 12.14
CA TRP A 238 1.92 -11.09 11.48
C TRP A 238 1.01 -12.19 10.91
N GLY A 239 -0.11 -12.50 11.60
CA GLY A 239 -1.12 -13.44 11.11
C GLY A 239 -1.86 -12.87 9.91
N THR A 240 -2.25 -11.59 10.00
CA THR A 240 -2.92 -10.86 8.93
C THR A 240 -2.06 -10.79 7.67
N GLU A 241 -0.83 -10.30 7.75
CA GLU A 241 0.04 -10.13 6.58
C GLU A 241 0.36 -11.48 5.92
N LEU A 242 0.66 -12.50 6.73
CA LEU A 242 0.93 -13.84 6.23
C LEU A 242 -0.31 -14.48 5.60
N GLY A 243 -1.47 -14.35 6.23
CA GLY A 243 -2.71 -14.88 5.67
C GLY A 243 -3.08 -14.21 4.35
N LEU A 244 -2.82 -12.90 4.20
CA LEU A 244 -3.01 -12.18 2.95
C LEU A 244 -2.04 -12.66 1.86
N MET A 245 -0.77 -12.89 2.20
CA MET A 245 0.19 -13.50 1.27
C MET A 245 -0.31 -14.87 0.78
N VAL A 246 -0.74 -15.74 1.70
CA VAL A 246 -1.23 -17.08 1.37
C VAL A 246 -2.52 -17.02 0.54
N LYS A 247 -3.46 -16.14 0.90
CA LYS A 247 -4.73 -15.98 0.20
C LYS A 247 -4.56 -15.41 -1.20
N LEU A 248 -3.64 -14.47 -1.39
CA LEU A 248 -3.28 -13.97 -2.73
C LEU A 248 -2.78 -15.11 -3.63
N TRP A 249 -1.94 -16.00 -3.10
CA TRP A 249 -1.45 -17.16 -3.86
C TRP A 249 -2.51 -18.24 -4.08
N GLU A 250 -3.45 -18.39 -3.14
CA GLU A 250 -4.62 -19.27 -3.28
C GLU A 250 -5.51 -18.80 -4.43
N VAL A 251 -5.80 -17.51 -4.49
CA VAL A 251 -6.61 -16.86 -5.53
C VAL A 251 -5.91 -16.88 -6.89
N ALA A 252 -4.60 -16.64 -6.94
CA ALA A 252 -3.86 -16.61 -8.19
C ALA A 252 -3.92 -17.95 -8.97
N GLY A 253 -4.02 -19.07 -8.26
CA GLY A 253 -4.13 -20.42 -8.84
C GLY A 253 -2.85 -20.91 -9.55
N ALA A 254 -2.53 -22.21 -9.41
CA ALA A 254 -1.30 -22.80 -9.95
C ALA A 254 -1.03 -22.51 -11.46
N PRO A 255 -2.01 -22.52 -12.38
CA PRO A 255 -1.73 -22.35 -13.81
C PRO A 255 -1.28 -20.94 -14.20
N LYS A 256 -1.79 -19.89 -13.53
CA LYS A 256 -1.43 -18.49 -13.82
C LYS A 256 -0.10 -18.09 -13.17
N MET A 257 0.54 -18.98 -12.40
CA MET A 257 1.81 -18.72 -11.73
C MET A 257 3.06 -19.00 -12.58
N TRP A 258 2.94 -19.73 -13.72
CA TRP A 258 4.11 -20.35 -14.38
C TRP A 258 4.29 -20.06 -15.88
N GLY A 259 3.68 -18.98 -16.40
CA GLY A 259 3.91 -18.50 -17.77
C GLY A 259 5.10 -17.54 -17.89
N THR A 260 5.83 -17.56 -19.01
CA THR A 260 6.81 -16.51 -19.35
C THR A 260 6.08 -15.18 -19.54
N VAL A 261 6.40 -14.21 -18.68
CA VAL A 261 5.80 -12.86 -18.70
C VAL A 261 6.21 -12.14 -19.99
N GLY A 262 5.26 -11.98 -20.92
CA GLY A 262 5.29 -10.93 -21.93
C GLY A 262 4.74 -9.63 -21.35
N ASP A 263 5.22 -8.49 -21.82
CA ASP A 263 4.63 -7.19 -21.48
C ASP A 263 3.16 -7.16 -21.95
N GLY A 264 2.21 -7.18 -21.02
CA GLY A 264 0.77 -7.02 -21.30
C GLY A 264 -0.18 -8.04 -20.65
N ASP A 265 0.32 -9.12 -20.06
CA ASP A 265 -0.55 -10.17 -19.52
C ASP A 265 -1.02 -9.89 -18.09
N VAL A 266 -2.34 -9.85 -17.89
CA VAL A 266 -3.01 -9.77 -16.58
C VAL A 266 -3.01 -11.17 -15.96
N MET A 267 -2.22 -11.36 -14.90
CA MET A 267 -2.03 -12.69 -14.28
C MET A 267 -3.15 -13.06 -13.28
N ILE A 268 -3.96 -12.11 -12.79
CA ILE A 268 -5.10 -12.34 -11.89
C ILE A 268 -6.23 -11.35 -12.28
N ASP A 269 -7.43 -11.85 -12.57
CA ASP A 269 -8.62 -11.06 -12.93
C ASP A 269 -9.43 -10.69 -11.66
N SER A 270 -10.12 -9.56 -11.70
CA SER A 270 -11.10 -9.11 -10.68
C SER A 270 -12.09 -10.17 -10.19
N ARG A 271 -12.43 -11.13 -11.07
CA ARG A 271 -13.34 -12.26 -10.84
C ARG A 271 -12.70 -13.42 -10.08
N ASP A 272 -11.37 -13.52 -10.10
CA ASP A 272 -10.64 -14.53 -9.31
C ASP A 272 -10.58 -14.14 -7.82
N LEU A 273 -10.77 -12.84 -7.50
CA LEU A 273 -10.62 -12.24 -6.17
C LEU A 273 -11.90 -12.21 -5.32
N GLU A 274 -12.99 -12.82 -5.80
CA GLU A 274 -14.26 -12.94 -5.09
C GLU A 274 -14.07 -13.78 -3.80
N GLY A 275 -14.26 -13.14 -2.64
CA GLY A 275 -14.04 -13.72 -1.30
C GLY A 275 -12.71 -13.36 -0.62
N ALA A 276 -11.70 -12.84 -1.34
CA ALA A 276 -10.49 -12.28 -0.72
C ALA A 276 -10.64 -10.77 -0.40
N LYS A 277 -11.54 -10.08 -1.13
CA LYS A 277 -11.89 -8.68 -0.92
C LYS A 277 -12.44 -8.46 0.49
N GLU A 278 -13.45 -9.23 0.92
CA GLU A 278 -14.07 -9.11 2.26
C GLU A 278 -13.06 -9.32 3.41
N LEU A 279 -12.18 -10.31 3.28
CA LEU A 279 -11.17 -10.64 4.30
C LEU A 279 -10.12 -9.53 4.52
N PHE A 280 -9.71 -8.85 3.44
CA PHE A 280 -8.78 -7.72 3.53
C PHE A 280 -9.41 -6.56 4.32
N TYR A 281 -10.68 -6.24 4.04
CA TYR A 281 -11.45 -5.22 4.75
C TYR A 281 -11.66 -5.57 6.23
N ASP A 282 -12.07 -6.79 6.55
CA ASP A 282 -12.37 -7.18 7.93
C ASP A 282 -11.13 -7.15 8.84
N SER A 283 -9.95 -7.58 8.35
CA SER A 283 -8.73 -7.53 9.18
C SER A 283 -8.19 -6.11 9.40
N LEU A 284 -8.41 -5.18 8.47
CA LEU A 284 -8.05 -3.77 8.61
C LEU A 284 -8.94 -3.06 9.64
N MET A 285 -10.23 -3.45 9.73
CA MET A 285 -11.18 -2.89 10.69
C MET A 285 -10.92 -3.36 12.13
N MET A 286 -10.32 -4.55 12.33
CA MET A 286 -10.09 -5.14 13.65
C MET A 286 -8.77 -4.74 14.33
N SER A 287 -7.85 -4.05 13.63
CA SER A 287 -6.50 -3.73 14.16
C SER A 287 -6.41 -2.46 15.04
N SER A 288 -7.52 -1.73 15.24
CA SER A 288 -7.62 -0.68 16.25
C SER A 288 -8.91 -0.83 17.02
N THR A 289 -8.83 -0.82 18.36
CA THR A 289 -10.00 -0.82 19.26
C THR A 289 -10.89 0.41 19.09
N GLU A 290 -10.48 1.40 18.29
CA GLU A 290 -11.25 2.58 17.95
C GLU A 290 -11.69 2.54 16.48
N ASN A 291 -13.00 2.66 16.25
CA ASN A 291 -13.60 2.76 14.92
C ASN A 291 -13.44 4.19 14.37
N SER A 292 -12.22 4.56 13.98
CA SER A 292 -11.87 5.94 13.61
C SER A 292 -12.49 6.46 12.31
N VAL A 293 -13.04 5.57 11.48
CA VAL A 293 -13.79 5.91 10.26
C VAL A 293 -15.02 5.02 10.20
N GLU A 294 -16.20 5.62 10.21
CA GLU A 294 -17.48 4.93 10.08
C GLU A 294 -18.05 5.12 8.67
N VAL A 295 -18.58 4.05 8.08
CA VAL A 295 -19.21 4.10 6.76
C VAL A 295 -20.65 3.64 6.89
N SER A 296 -21.60 4.48 6.43
CA SER A 296 -23.00 4.10 6.27
C SER A 296 -23.42 4.20 4.81
N LYS A 297 -24.23 3.24 4.35
CA LYS A 297 -24.76 3.21 2.99
C LYS A 297 -26.29 3.23 3.03
N THR A 298 -26.89 3.99 2.13
CA THR A 298 -28.35 3.95 1.91
C THR A 298 -28.67 3.12 0.69
N HIS A 299 -29.89 2.56 0.66
CA HIS A 299 -30.36 1.76 -0.47
C HIS A 299 -30.60 2.61 -1.73
N GLU A 300 -30.78 3.93 -1.58
CA GLU A 300 -30.88 4.88 -2.70
C GLU A 300 -29.52 5.24 -3.34
N GLY A 301 -28.39 4.78 -2.77
CA GLY A 301 -27.07 4.93 -3.36
C GLY A 301 -26.24 6.11 -2.81
N ILE A 302 -26.40 6.42 -1.51
CA ILE A 302 -25.59 7.43 -0.82
C ILE A 302 -24.69 6.74 0.20
N THR A 303 -23.38 6.98 0.10
CA THR A 303 -22.40 6.54 1.11
C THR A 303 -21.94 7.73 1.96
N THR A 304 -22.12 7.64 3.27
CA THR A 304 -21.59 8.62 4.23
C THR A 304 -20.36 8.04 4.93
N ILE A 305 -19.23 8.71 4.80
CA ILE A 305 -17.94 8.36 5.39
C ILE A 305 -17.65 9.38 6.50
N THR A 306 -17.65 8.93 7.74
CA THR A 306 -17.57 9.76 8.94
C THR A 306 -16.25 9.54 9.65
N LEU A 307 -15.45 10.60 9.82
CA LEU A 307 -14.33 10.60 10.77
C LEU A 307 -14.89 10.52 12.19
N ASN A 308 -14.48 9.50 12.94
CA ASN A 308 -14.99 9.23 14.28
C ASN A 308 -13.85 9.15 15.31
N ARG A 309 -13.14 10.28 15.47
CA ARG A 309 -12.17 10.51 16.55
C ARG A 309 -12.48 11.83 17.26
N PRO A 310 -13.71 12.03 17.79
CA PRO A 310 -14.12 13.32 18.33
C PRO A 310 -13.25 13.79 19.50
N HIS A 311 -12.70 12.85 20.28
CA HIS A 311 -11.78 13.10 21.39
C HIS A 311 -10.45 13.75 20.94
N ARG A 312 -10.09 13.63 19.65
CA ARG A 312 -8.95 14.29 18.98
C ARG A 312 -9.37 15.31 17.94
N ARG A 313 -10.62 15.79 17.99
CA ARG A 313 -11.20 16.70 16.99
C ARG A 313 -11.04 16.16 15.56
N ASN A 314 -11.17 14.84 15.39
CA ASN A 314 -11.01 14.13 14.13
C ASN A 314 -9.66 14.38 13.45
N ALA A 315 -8.60 14.55 14.24
CA ALA A 315 -7.23 14.52 13.71
C ALA A 315 -6.94 13.15 13.09
N ILE A 316 -6.18 13.14 12.00
CA ILE A 316 -5.90 11.96 11.19
C ILE A 316 -4.51 11.45 11.54
N ASP A 317 -4.45 10.28 12.15
CA ASP A 317 -3.23 9.47 12.27
C ASP A 317 -3.11 8.52 11.07
N HIS A 318 -1.97 7.82 10.95
CA HIS A 318 -1.75 6.92 9.84
C HIS A 318 -2.81 5.80 9.68
N PRO A 319 -3.24 5.09 10.74
CA PRO A 319 -4.34 4.12 10.62
C PRO A 319 -5.65 4.74 10.14
N THR A 320 -5.99 5.94 10.61
CA THR A 320 -7.20 6.66 10.17
C THR A 320 -7.09 7.10 8.72
N ALA A 321 -5.91 7.57 8.28
CA ALA A 321 -5.64 7.92 6.89
C ALA A 321 -5.86 6.72 5.95
N GLU A 322 -5.34 5.56 6.33
CA GLU A 322 -5.49 4.33 5.55
C GLU A 322 -6.96 3.89 5.46
N LYS A 323 -7.68 3.84 6.59
CA LYS A 323 -9.12 3.54 6.60
C LYS A 323 -9.93 4.50 5.74
N LEU A 324 -9.63 5.80 5.82
CA LEU A 324 -10.32 6.82 5.04
C LEU A 324 -10.04 6.68 3.54
N TYR A 325 -8.81 6.35 3.16
CA TYR A 325 -8.42 6.07 1.77
C TYR A 325 -9.23 4.90 1.20
N TYR A 326 -9.28 3.78 1.94
CA TYR A 326 -10.02 2.59 1.49
C TYR A 326 -11.54 2.81 1.47
N ALA A 327 -12.11 3.53 2.44
CA ALA A 327 -13.54 3.87 2.44
C ALA A 327 -13.96 4.62 1.16
N ILE A 328 -13.10 5.53 0.66
CA ILE A 328 -13.36 6.23 -0.60
C ILE A 328 -13.25 5.28 -1.80
N LEU A 329 -12.26 4.39 -1.82
CA LEU A 329 -12.14 3.39 -2.90
C LEU A 329 -13.31 2.41 -2.91
N GLU A 330 -13.79 1.97 -1.75
CA GLU A 330 -14.95 1.11 -1.63
C GLU A 330 -16.21 1.80 -2.18
N PHE A 331 -16.42 3.06 -1.80
CA PHE A 331 -17.48 3.89 -2.37
C PHE A 331 -17.37 4.00 -3.90
N GLU A 332 -16.17 4.18 -4.45
CA GLU A 332 -15.97 4.23 -5.90
C GLU A 332 -16.26 2.91 -6.61
N ASN A 333 -15.91 1.78 -5.98
CA ASN A 333 -16.06 0.45 -6.57
C ASN A 333 -17.46 -0.14 -6.38
N ASP A 334 -18.25 0.37 -5.43
CA ASP A 334 -19.64 -0.05 -5.22
C ASP A 334 -20.57 0.59 -6.25
N GLU A 335 -20.96 -0.17 -7.28
CA GLU A 335 -21.85 0.33 -8.35
C GLU A 335 -23.23 0.74 -7.83
N THR A 336 -23.68 0.26 -6.68
CA THR A 336 -24.97 0.67 -6.08
C THR A 336 -24.89 2.06 -5.45
N GLN A 337 -23.69 2.54 -5.12
CA GLN A 337 -23.45 3.81 -4.48
C GLN A 337 -22.97 4.84 -5.50
N LYS A 338 -23.67 5.98 -5.58
CA LYS A 338 -23.42 7.00 -6.60
C LYS A 338 -22.86 8.29 -6.01
N ILE A 339 -23.29 8.70 -4.82
CA ILE A 339 -22.88 9.96 -4.20
C ILE A 339 -22.24 9.69 -2.83
N GLY A 340 -21.08 10.30 -2.59
CA GLY A 340 -20.34 10.20 -1.33
C GLY A 340 -20.53 11.46 -0.47
N ILE A 341 -20.51 11.29 0.86
CA ILE A 341 -20.48 12.39 1.82
C ILE A 341 -19.33 12.17 2.80
N LEU A 342 -18.46 13.16 2.94
CA LEU A 342 -17.46 13.23 4.02
C LEU A 342 -18.03 14.03 5.18
N TYR A 343 -17.95 13.48 6.39
CA TYR A 343 -18.44 14.11 7.61
C TYR A 343 -17.49 13.85 8.79
N GLY A 344 -17.56 14.67 9.83
CA GLY A 344 -16.82 14.47 11.09
C GLY A 344 -17.75 14.41 12.28
N ALA A 345 -17.67 13.33 13.07
CA ALA A 345 -18.45 13.16 14.27
C ALA A 345 -18.02 14.12 15.39
N GLY A 346 -18.92 14.41 16.32
CA GLY A 346 -18.62 15.22 17.51
C GLY A 346 -18.50 16.73 17.25
N GLY A 347 -19.20 17.25 16.24
CA GLY A 347 -19.35 18.69 16.01
C GLY A 347 -18.10 19.39 15.46
N THR A 348 -17.19 18.64 14.84
CA THR A 348 -16.04 19.20 14.13
C THR A 348 -15.67 18.31 12.96
N PHE A 349 -15.28 18.88 11.83
CA PHE A 349 -14.95 18.12 10.64
C PHE A 349 -13.61 17.40 10.79
N CYS A 350 -12.50 18.13 10.81
CA CYS A 350 -11.15 17.57 10.92
C CYS A 350 -10.12 18.64 11.31
N ALA A 351 -9.31 18.33 12.32
CA ALA A 351 -8.20 19.19 12.78
C ALA A 351 -6.90 19.04 11.96
N GLY A 352 -6.87 18.16 10.97
CA GLY A 352 -5.69 17.83 10.16
C GLY A 352 -4.90 16.64 10.69
N PHE A 353 -3.64 16.52 10.28
CA PHE A 353 -2.78 15.41 10.69
C PHE A 353 -2.51 15.46 12.20
N ASP A 354 -2.47 14.30 12.86
CA ASP A 354 -2.28 14.21 14.30
C ASP A 354 -0.82 14.60 14.68
N LEU A 355 -0.67 15.79 15.27
CA LEU A 355 0.64 16.33 15.66
C LEU A 355 1.35 15.50 16.73
N HIS A 356 0.64 14.64 17.48
CA HIS A 356 1.31 13.70 18.38
C HIS A 356 2.12 12.65 17.62
N GLU A 357 1.74 12.32 16.39
CA GLU A 357 2.56 11.46 15.54
C GLU A 357 3.79 12.19 15.03
N VAL A 358 3.65 13.45 14.62
CA VAL A 358 4.78 14.28 14.17
C VAL A 358 5.79 14.47 15.31
N ALA A 359 5.34 14.65 16.55
CA ALA A 359 6.20 14.77 17.71
C ALA A 359 7.04 13.49 17.96
N LYS A 360 6.50 12.30 17.67
CA LYS A 360 7.25 11.03 17.81
C LYS A 360 8.44 10.94 16.86
N ALA A 361 8.34 11.53 15.66
CA ALA A 361 9.45 11.59 14.70
C ALA A 361 10.64 12.43 15.20
N SER A 362 10.39 13.45 16.03
CA SER A 362 11.48 14.27 16.62
C SER A 362 12.32 13.51 17.66
N THR A 363 11.72 12.51 18.33
CA THR A 363 12.39 11.70 19.36
C THR A 363 13.21 10.52 18.81
N SER A 364 13.15 10.24 17.52
CA SER A 364 13.90 9.14 16.87
C SER A 364 15.28 9.54 16.36
N THR A 365 15.83 10.68 16.79
CA THR A 365 17.25 10.97 16.57
C THR A 365 18.09 10.21 17.59
N SER A 366 18.86 9.23 17.08
CA SER A 366 19.97 8.55 17.76
C SER A 366 19.67 7.87 19.10
N GLN A 367 19.21 6.61 19.07
CA GLN A 367 19.78 5.50 19.86
C GLN A 367 19.01 4.20 19.56
N GLY A 368 19.75 3.13 19.28
CA GLY A 368 19.18 1.80 19.07
C GLY A 368 18.65 1.17 20.36
N SER A 369 17.65 0.31 20.22
CA SER A 369 17.47 -0.95 20.97
C SER A 369 16.06 -1.50 20.76
N ASP A 370 15.98 -2.78 20.37
CA ASP A 370 15.17 -3.91 20.87
C ASP A 370 13.87 -3.70 21.68
N ALA A 371 13.16 -2.59 21.54
CA ALA A 371 11.79 -2.43 22.03
C ALA A 371 10.79 -2.60 20.87
N GLY A 372 9.90 -3.58 20.99
CA GLY A 372 9.02 -4.06 19.92
C GLY A 372 8.25 -2.97 19.15
N ASP A 373 8.11 -3.21 17.85
CA ASP A 373 7.17 -2.72 16.82
C ASP A 373 6.20 -1.55 17.10
N GLN A 374 6.58 -0.55 17.90
CA GLN A 374 5.78 0.66 18.08
C GLN A 374 6.07 1.67 16.98
N TYR A 375 5.00 2.04 16.26
CA TYR A 375 4.97 3.07 15.23
C TYR A 375 5.64 4.39 15.69
N LYS A 376 6.70 4.81 14.99
CA LYS A 376 7.59 5.94 15.36
C LYS A 376 7.21 7.30 14.74
N GLY A 377 5.95 7.47 14.32
CA GLY A 377 5.46 8.69 13.67
C GLY A 377 5.42 8.59 12.13
N PRO A 378 5.06 9.69 11.44
CA PRO A 378 4.86 9.68 9.99
C PRO A 378 6.14 9.27 9.27
N ARG A 379 6.05 8.20 8.49
CA ARG A 379 7.12 7.75 7.61
C ARG A 379 7.09 8.64 6.38
N PHE A 380 8.13 9.44 6.20
CA PHE A 380 8.38 10.17 4.96
C PHE A 380 9.52 9.47 4.22
N ASN A 381 9.21 8.35 3.58
CA ASN A 381 10.16 7.70 2.69
C ASN A 381 9.96 8.30 1.29
N VAL A 382 10.88 9.18 0.86
CA VAL A 382 10.81 9.88 -0.42
C VAL A 382 10.64 8.93 -1.62
N GLU A 383 11.16 7.71 -1.53
CA GLU A 383 11.03 6.70 -2.60
C GLU A 383 9.71 5.91 -2.50
N ALA A 384 9.27 5.52 -1.29
CA ALA A 384 8.04 4.75 -1.10
C ALA A 384 6.76 5.60 -1.12
N ASP A 385 6.85 6.88 -0.76
CA ASP A 385 5.72 7.82 -0.63
C ASP A 385 5.63 8.79 -1.82
N ARG A 386 6.36 8.53 -2.92
CA ARG A 386 6.32 9.33 -4.14
C ARG A 386 4.88 9.45 -4.64
N VAL A 387 4.50 10.65 -5.09
CA VAL A 387 3.21 10.85 -5.75
C VAL A 387 3.24 10.13 -7.10
N GLN A 388 2.49 9.04 -7.21
CA GLN A 388 2.38 8.25 -8.43
C GLN A 388 1.01 7.58 -8.51
N GLY A 389 0.28 7.88 -9.59
CA GLY A 389 -1.07 7.34 -9.79
C GLY A 389 -2.03 7.79 -8.70
N ARG A 390 -2.82 6.84 -8.19
CA ARG A 390 -3.87 7.08 -7.19
C ARG A 390 -3.47 6.60 -5.78
N ASN A 391 -2.19 6.66 -5.42
CA ASN A 391 -1.73 6.17 -4.11
C ASN A 391 -2.20 7.04 -2.94
N ALA A 392 -2.25 6.50 -1.71
CA ALA A 392 -2.63 7.27 -0.52
C ALA A 392 -1.63 8.41 -0.22
N GLY A 393 -2.13 9.52 0.31
CA GLY A 393 -1.32 10.60 0.90
C GLY A 393 -1.33 10.57 2.43
N PRO A 394 -0.61 11.48 3.10
CA PRO A 394 -0.53 11.53 4.57
C PRO A 394 -1.88 11.56 5.29
N ILE A 395 -2.89 12.27 4.77
CA ILE A 395 -4.25 12.26 5.35
C ILE A 395 -5.19 11.22 4.71
N GLY A 396 -4.68 10.30 3.88
CA GLY A 396 -5.43 9.21 3.28
C GLY A 396 -5.79 9.45 1.81
N PRO A 397 -7.04 9.83 1.48
CA PRO A 397 -7.52 9.98 0.10
C PRO A 397 -7.04 11.26 -0.59
N SER A 398 -6.14 12.05 0.01
CA SER A 398 -5.75 13.38 -0.49
C SER A 398 -5.16 13.41 -1.89
N ARG A 399 -4.58 12.31 -2.35
CA ARG A 399 -4.01 12.14 -3.71
C ARG A 399 -5.02 11.55 -4.70
N LEU A 400 -6.21 11.16 -4.26
CA LEU A 400 -7.28 10.73 -5.15
C LEU A 400 -7.89 11.96 -5.84
N GLN A 401 -8.05 11.85 -7.16
CA GLN A 401 -9.17 12.49 -7.83
C GLN A 401 -10.33 11.50 -7.76
N VAL A 402 -11.30 11.80 -6.90
CA VAL A 402 -12.45 10.92 -6.66
C VAL A 402 -13.28 10.84 -7.93
N ARG A 403 -13.72 9.64 -8.32
CA ARG A 403 -14.38 9.34 -9.61
C ARG A 403 -15.88 9.60 -9.61
N LYS A 404 -16.49 9.62 -8.44
CA LYS A 404 -17.93 9.88 -8.22
C LYS A 404 -18.13 11.19 -7.44
N PRO A 405 -19.32 11.81 -7.47
CA PRO A 405 -19.56 13.05 -6.77
C PRO A 405 -19.40 12.88 -5.25
N LEU A 406 -18.72 13.85 -4.63
CA LEU A 406 -18.38 13.83 -3.22
C LEU A 406 -18.72 15.19 -2.57
N ILE A 407 -19.39 15.16 -1.43
CA ILE A 407 -19.79 16.36 -0.67
C ILE A 407 -19.11 16.35 0.70
N SER A 408 -18.47 17.43 1.11
CA SER A 408 -18.00 17.61 2.49
C SER A 408 -19.05 18.35 3.31
N ALA A 409 -19.56 17.72 4.36
CA ALA A 409 -20.40 18.34 5.39
C ALA A 409 -19.51 18.80 6.56
N VAL A 410 -19.28 20.11 6.65
CA VAL A 410 -18.29 20.71 7.54
C VAL A 410 -18.96 21.37 8.75
N ALA A 411 -18.93 20.67 9.89
CA ALA A 411 -19.21 21.24 11.21
C ALA A 411 -17.91 21.73 11.85
N GLY A 412 -17.96 22.77 12.69
CA GLY A 412 -16.80 23.22 13.47
C GLY A 412 -15.56 23.49 12.61
N TYR A 413 -14.45 22.79 12.84
CA TYR A 413 -13.18 23.10 12.17
C TYR A 413 -12.85 22.16 11.01
N ALA A 414 -12.51 22.74 9.86
CA ALA A 414 -11.78 22.09 8.76
C ALA A 414 -10.44 22.81 8.57
N VAL A 415 -9.41 22.39 9.30
CA VAL A 415 -8.14 23.13 9.40
C VAL A 415 -6.93 22.26 9.12
N ALA A 416 -5.84 22.87 8.64
CA ALA A 416 -4.63 22.16 8.21
C ALA A 416 -4.97 21.05 7.21
N GLY A 417 -4.55 19.80 7.45
CA GLY A 417 -4.96 18.65 6.63
C GLY A 417 -6.48 18.46 6.54
N GLY A 418 -7.26 18.93 7.50
CA GLY A 418 -8.73 18.89 7.44
C GLY A 418 -9.31 19.85 6.42
N LEU A 419 -8.65 21.00 6.19
CA LEU A 419 -8.96 21.85 5.04
C LEU A 419 -8.63 21.09 3.76
N GLU A 420 -7.44 20.50 3.63
CA GLU A 420 -7.02 19.74 2.45
C GLU A 420 -7.97 18.59 2.13
N LEU A 421 -8.45 17.88 3.16
CA LEU A 421 -9.46 16.83 3.02
C LEU A 421 -10.78 17.40 2.49
N SER A 422 -11.26 18.53 3.00
CA SER A 422 -12.52 19.14 2.51
C SER A 422 -12.44 19.57 1.03
N LEU A 423 -11.23 19.84 0.52
CA LEU A 423 -10.99 20.26 -0.85
C LEU A 423 -11.01 19.09 -1.85
N ILE A 424 -10.97 17.83 -1.40
CA ILE A 424 -11.12 16.68 -2.31
C ILE A 424 -12.57 16.52 -2.79
N ALA A 425 -13.53 17.07 -2.03
CA ALA A 425 -14.93 17.04 -2.38
C ALA A 425 -15.27 18.09 -3.45
N ASP A 426 -16.29 17.80 -4.26
CA ASP A 426 -16.80 18.72 -5.28
C ASP A 426 -17.51 19.90 -4.62
N LEU A 427 -18.28 19.62 -3.57
CA LEU A 427 -19.10 20.58 -2.84
C LEU A 427 -18.75 20.58 -1.35
N ARG A 428 -18.84 21.75 -0.72
CA ARG A 428 -18.71 21.96 0.72
C ARG A 428 -19.98 22.62 1.26
N VAL A 429 -20.68 21.90 2.14
CA VAL A 429 -21.77 22.42 2.96
C VAL A 429 -21.18 22.72 4.33
N ALA A 430 -21.21 23.97 4.77
CA ALA A 430 -20.65 24.38 6.05
C ALA A 430 -21.75 24.81 7.02
N GLU A 431 -21.61 24.44 8.29
CA GLU A 431 -22.42 25.02 9.35
C GLU A 431 -22.02 26.48 9.59
N GLU A 432 -22.95 27.31 10.06
CA GLU A 432 -22.75 28.76 10.20
C GLU A 432 -21.56 29.14 11.10
N ASP A 433 -21.22 28.29 12.07
CA ASP A 433 -20.09 28.46 12.98
C ASP A 433 -18.81 27.73 12.53
N ALA A 434 -18.81 27.18 11.31
CA ALA A 434 -17.65 26.47 10.79
C ALA A 434 -16.49 27.41 10.47
N ILE A 435 -15.27 26.92 10.71
CA ILE A 435 -14.01 27.61 10.51
C ILE A 435 -13.10 26.79 9.61
N PHE A 436 -12.62 27.44 8.56
CA PHE A 436 -11.60 26.92 7.65
C PHE A 436 -10.27 27.63 7.91
N GLY A 437 -9.14 26.96 7.68
CA GLY A 437 -7.84 27.64 7.79
C GLY A 437 -6.60 26.77 7.70
N VAL A 438 -5.49 27.36 7.26
CA VAL A 438 -4.18 26.70 7.17
C VAL A 438 -3.46 26.81 8.52
N PHE A 439 -4.04 26.20 9.57
CA PHE A 439 -3.52 26.37 10.94
C PHE A 439 -2.17 25.68 11.16
N CYS A 440 -1.82 24.71 10.33
CA CYS A 440 -0.48 24.10 10.30
C CYS A 440 0.65 25.12 10.10
N ARG A 441 0.37 26.31 9.53
CA ARG A 441 1.32 27.42 9.39
C ARG A 441 2.02 27.77 10.70
N ARG A 442 1.30 27.78 11.83
CA ARG A 442 1.84 28.14 13.15
C ARG A 442 2.79 27.08 13.72
N PHE A 443 2.74 25.87 13.18
CA PHE A 443 3.49 24.70 13.64
C PHE A 443 4.63 24.31 12.69
N GLY A 444 4.84 25.07 11.61
CA GLY A 444 5.88 24.77 10.62
C GLY A 444 5.62 23.51 9.79
N VAL A 445 4.38 23.02 9.77
CA VAL A 445 3.98 21.85 8.98
C VAL A 445 3.45 22.31 7.62
N PRO A 446 4.04 21.88 6.49
CA PRO A 446 3.58 22.28 5.16
C PRO A 446 2.28 21.57 4.77
N LEU A 447 1.55 22.15 3.81
CA LEU A 447 0.44 21.52 3.10
C LEU A 447 1.01 20.54 2.07
N ILE A 448 0.83 19.24 2.29
CA ILE A 448 1.36 18.15 1.45
C ILE A 448 0.28 17.16 1.02
N ASP A 449 -0.98 17.55 1.17
CA ASP A 449 -2.17 16.75 0.86
C ASP A 449 -3.05 17.46 -0.19
N GLY A 450 -2.41 18.29 -1.02
CA GLY A 450 -3.02 18.95 -2.17
C GLY A 450 -3.63 20.32 -1.85
N GLY A 451 -3.47 20.85 -0.64
CA GLY A 451 -3.98 22.17 -0.26
C GLY A 451 -3.43 23.30 -1.14
N THR A 452 -2.13 23.29 -1.43
CA THR A 452 -1.50 24.28 -2.33
C THR A 452 -1.94 24.13 -3.78
N VAL A 453 -2.48 22.97 -4.17
CA VAL A 453 -2.94 22.68 -5.54
C VAL A 453 -4.41 23.05 -5.68
N ARG A 454 -5.28 22.50 -4.84
CA ARG A 454 -6.75 22.65 -4.96
C ARG A 454 -7.26 24.00 -4.48
N LEU A 455 -6.69 24.56 -3.40
CA LEU A 455 -7.23 25.79 -2.82
C LEU A 455 -7.15 26.96 -3.80
N GLN A 456 -6.02 27.12 -4.50
CA GLN A 456 -5.86 28.19 -5.49
C GLN A 456 -6.81 28.06 -6.67
N THR A 457 -7.09 26.83 -7.12
CA THR A 457 -8.06 26.55 -8.18
C THR A 457 -9.48 26.92 -7.74
N ILE A 458 -9.81 26.71 -6.45
CA ILE A 458 -11.15 26.95 -5.91
C ILE A 458 -11.41 28.43 -5.57
N VAL A 459 -10.50 29.11 -4.87
CA VAL A 459 -10.73 30.50 -4.38
C VAL A 459 -9.93 31.56 -5.13
N GLY A 460 -9.11 31.16 -6.10
CA GLY A 460 -8.15 32.01 -6.78
C GLY A 460 -6.85 32.22 -5.98
N LEU A 461 -5.75 32.47 -6.69
CA LEU A 461 -4.40 32.51 -6.11
C LEU A 461 -4.25 33.52 -4.97
N GLY A 462 -4.81 34.73 -5.10
CA GLY A 462 -4.67 35.77 -4.08
C GLY A 462 -5.28 35.40 -2.73
N ARG A 463 -6.51 34.86 -2.73
CA ARG A 463 -7.20 34.42 -1.50
C ARG A 463 -6.55 33.17 -0.91
N ALA A 464 -6.10 32.25 -1.77
CA ALA A 464 -5.37 31.08 -1.33
C ALA A 464 -4.05 31.46 -0.63
N LEU A 465 -3.25 32.37 -1.21
CA LEU A 465 -2.00 32.83 -0.61
C LEU A 465 -2.23 33.59 0.70
N ASP A 466 -3.28 34.40 0.80
CA ASP A 466 -3.66 35.02 2.08
C ASP A 466 -3.87 33.95 3.16
N MET A 467 -4.73 32.95 2.91
CA MET A 467 -4.96 31.85 3.86
C MET A 467 -3.68 31.06 4.18
N ILE A 468 -2.86 30.73 3.17
CA ILE A 468 -1.65 29.88 3.31
C ILE A 468 -0.51 30.60 4.04
N LEU A 469 -0.30 31.89 3.75
CA LEU A 469 0.80 32.67 4.32
C LEU A 469 0.46 33.13 5.74
N THR A 470 -0.76 33.64 5.95
CA THR A 470 -1.18 34.17 7.26
C THR A 470 -1.60 33.06 8.22
N GLY A 471 -2.09 31.92 7.71
CA GLY A 471 -2.71 30.88 8.52
C GLY A 471 -3.95 31.38 9.27
N ARG A 472 -4.61 32.44 8.77
CA ARG A 472 -5.80 33.03 9.41
C ARG A 472 -7.00 32.09 9.33
N ALA A 473 -7.96 32.32 10.23
CA ALA A 473 -9.27 31.69 10.16
C ALA A 473 -10.13 32.35 9.06
N VAL A 474 -10.93 31.52 8.39
CA VAL A 474 -11.96 31.91 7.43
C VAL A 474 -13.29 31.35 7.94
N THR A 475 -14.28 32.21 8.14
CA THR A 475 -15.61 31.80 8.60
C THR A 475 -16.41 31.15 7.47
N ALA A 476 -17.47 30.41 7.80
CA ALA A 476 -18.38 29.84 6.79
C ALA A 476 -18.94 30.90 5.82
N GLN A 477 -19.31 32.08 6.32
CA GLN A 477 -19.84 33.18 5.51
C GLN A 477 -18.79 33.80 4.59
N GLU A 478 -17.58 34.05 5.11
CA GLU A 478 -16.49 34.49 4.25
C GLU A 478 -16.13 33.42 3.21
N GLY A 479 -16.10 32.16 3.63
CA GLY A 479 -15.91 30.99 2.78
C GLY A 479 -16.91 30.93 1.63
N LEU A 480 -18.18 31.26 1.89
CA LEU A 480 -19.23 31.35 0.88
C LEU A 480 -18.93 32.48 -0.12
N GLN A 481 -18.55 33.66 0.37
CA GLN A 481 -18.23 34.82 -0.48
C GLN A 481 -17.02 34.58 -1.39
N MET A 482 -16.05 33.77 -0.94
CA MET A 482 -14.85 33.46 -1.72
C MET A 482 -14.99 32.26 -2.66
N GLY A 483 -16.10 31.51 -2.59
CA GLY A 483 -16.30 30.27 -3.36
C GLY A 483 -15.69 29.02 -2.73
N LEU A 484 -15.15 29.13 -1.51
CA LEU A 484 -14.67 27.97 -0.74
C LEU A 484 -15.84 27.10 -0.27
N VAL A 485 -16.94 27.71 0.16
CA VAL A 485 -18.15 27.03 0.65
C VAL A 485 -19.27 27.22 -0.36
N ASN A 486 -20.03 26.15 -0.64
CA ASN A 486 -21.14 26.20 -1.59
C ASN A 486 -22.47 26.51 -0.90
N ARG A 487 -22.67 26.07 0.35
CA ARG A 487 -23.87 26.30 1.15
C ARG A 487 -23.50 26.53 2.62
N VAL A 488 -24.16 27.49 3.26
CA VAL A 488 -24.11 27.70 4.71
C VAL A 488 -25.46 27.33 5.30
N VAL A 489 -25.46 26.53 6.36
CA VAL A 489 -26.67 26.05 7.06
C VAL A 489 -26.56 26.27 8.56
N GLY A 490 -27.65 26.07 9.31
CA GLY A 490 -27.62 26.15 10.76
C GLY A 490 -26.69 25.12 11.38
N LYS A 491 -26.22 25.40 12.60
CA LYS A 491 -25.40 24.44 13.36
C LYS A 491 -26.13 23.10 13.56
N GLY A 492 -25.43 21.99 13.32
CA GLY A 492 -25.98 20.64 13.35
C GLY A 492 -26.74 20.20 12.09
N GLU A 493 -26.92 21.08 11.09
CA GLU A 493 -27.68 20.77 9.87
C GLU A 493 -26.79 20.36 8.69
N GLY A 494 -25.46 20.42 8.83
CA GLY A 494 -24.51 20.23 7.72
C GLY A 494 -24.68 18.89 7.00
N LEU A 495 -24.78 17.80 7.76
CA LEU A 495 -24.97 16.46 7.20
C LEU A 495 -26.34 16.30 6.52
N ALA A 496 -27.40 16.84 7.12
CA ALA A 496 -28.75 16.73 6.58
C ALA A 496 -28.88 17.44 5.23
N GLU A 497 -28.31 18.64 5.09
CA GLU A 497 -28.30 19.35 3.82
C GLU A 497 -27.41 18.66 2.78
N ALA A 498 -26.26 18.08 3.18
CA ALA A 498 -25.43 17.28 2.27
C ALA A 498 -26.20 16.06 1.71
N VAL A 499 -26.97 15.35 2.55
CA VAL A 499 -27.84 14.24 2.12
C VAL A 499 -28.92 14.72 1.16
N LYS A 500 -29.53 15.87 1.43
CA LYS A 500 -30.54 16.46 0.54
C LYS A 500 -29.96 16.80 -0.84
N ILE A 501 -28.76 17.37 -0.90
CA ILE A 501 -28.05 17.61 -2.17
C ILE A 501 -27.75 16.27 -2.85
N ALA A 502 -27.24 15.27 -2.12
CA ALA A 502 -26.97 13.95 -2.68
C ALA A 502 -28.21 13.32 -3.32
N ARG A 503 -29.39 13.42 -2.68
CA ARG A 503 -30.66 12.97 -3.27
C ARG A 503 -31.06 13.72 -4.53
N GLN A 504 -30.75 15.01 -4.63
CA GLN A 504 -30.97 15.77 -5.86
C GLN A 504 -30.04 15.27 -6.98
N LEU A 505 -28.77 15.02 -6.67
CA LEU A 505 -27.80 14.50 -7.64
C LEU A 505 -28.17 13.08 -8.13
N LEU A 506 -28.75 12.24 -7.27
CA LEU A 506 -29.24 10.91 -7.63
C LEU A 506 -30.37 10.93 -8.66
N ALA A 507 -31.15 12.01 -8.73
CA ALA A 507 -32.25 12.14 -9.67
C ALA A 507 -31.80 12.45 -11.11
N PHE A 508 -30.50 12.74 -11.33
CA PHE A 508 -29.98 13.07 -12.65
C PHE A 508 -29.32 11.86 -13.35
N PRO A 509 -29.23 11.87 -14.69
CA PRO A 509 -28.46 10.88 -15.43
C PRO A 509 -26.98 10.89 -14.98
N GLN A 510 -26.52 9.74 -14.47
CA GLN A 510 -25.25 9.67 -13.76
C GLN A 510 -24.05 9.70 -14.70
N MET A 511 -24.15 9.15 -15.92
CA MET A 511 -23.03 9.17 -16.87
C MET A 511 -22.77 10.59 -17.36
N CYS A 512 -23.84 11.33 -17.69
CA CYS A 512 -23.79 12.73 -18.11
C CYS A 512 -23.14 13.62 -17.04
N MET A 513 -23.66 13.58 -15.82
CA MET A 513 -23.11 14.38 -14.72
C MET A 513 -21.63 14.07 -14.43
N ASN A 514 -21.24 12.78 -14.48
CA ASN A 514 -19.86 12.38 -14.18
C ASN A 514 -18.87 12.71 -15.29
N VAL A 515 -19.28 12.68 -16.57
CA VAL A 515 -18.38 13.08 -17.67
C VAL A 515 -18.10 14.58 -17.63
N ASP A 516 -19.10 15.41 -17.35
CA ASP A 516 -18.94 16.85 -17.19
C ASP A 516 -18.04 17.18 -16.00
N ARG A 517 -18.29 16.51 -14.87
CA ARG A 517 -17.45 16.62 -13.67
C ARG A 517 -16.00 16.25 -13.97
N ALA A 518 -15.75 15.11 -14.63
CA ALA A 518 -14.41 14.66 -14.97
C ALA A 518 -13.71 15.62 -15.94
N SER A 519 -14.45 16.20 -16.89
CA SER A 519 -13.95 17.24 -17.81
C SER A 519 -13.47 18.48 -17.04
N CYS A 520 -14.21 18.93 -16.03
CA CYS A 520 -13.82 20.06 -15.19
C CYS A 520 -12.49 19.81 -14.44
N TYR A 521 -12.32 18.62 -13.87
CA TYR A 521 -11.06 18.26 -13.22
C TYR A 521 -9.89 18.20 -14.21
N TYR A 522 -10.10 17.59 -15.38
CA TYR A 522 -9.07 17.53 -16.43
C TYR A 522 -8.65 18.93 -16.87
N ALA A 523 -9.61 19.81 -17.14
CA ALA A 523 -9.33 21.20 -17.51
C ALA A 523 -8.56 21.96 -16.43
N ALA A 524 -8.81 21.66 -15.15
CA ALA A 524 -8.18 22.33 -14.02
C ALA A 524 -6.73 21.86 -13.75
N TYR A 525 -6.43 20.59 -13.97
CA TYR A 525 -5.18 19.98 -13.48
C TYR A 525 -4.31 19.33 -14.55
N ASP A 526 -4.88 18.91 -15.68
CA ASP A 526 -4.19 18.06 -16.66
C ASP A 526 -4.08 18.71 -18.05
N ALA A 527 -5.02 19.57 -18.42
CA ALA A 527 -5.07 20.16 -19.75
C ALA A 527 -3.86 21.05 -20.05
N THR A 528 -3.25 20.83 -21.20
CA THR A 528 -2.06 21.57 -21.65
C THR A 528 -2.39 22.84 -22.43
N SER A 529 -3.62 22.96 -22.92
CA SER A 529 -4.12 24.12 -23.65
C SER A 529 -5.66 24.16 -23.63
N PHE A 530 -6.23 25.30 -24.05
CA PHE A 530 -7.68 25.42 -24.21
C PHE A 530 -8.23 24.40 -25.24
N GLU A 531 -7.52 24.18 -26.35
CA GLU A 531 -7.94 23.22 -27.37
C GLU A 531 -7.89 21.77 -26.85
N ASP A 532 -6.89 21.44 -26.03
CA ASP A 532 -6.75 20.15 -25.36
C ASP A 532 -7.94 19.88 -24.42
N ALA A 533 -8.32 20.87 -23.60
CA ALA A 533 -9.48 20.80 -22.74
C ALA A 533 -10.79 20.57 -23.52
N LEU A 534 -11.05 21.35 -24.58
CA LEU A 534 -12.24 21.19 -25.42
C LEU A 534 -12.27 19.84 -26.15
N ARG A 535 -11.10 19.35 -26.58
CA ARG A 535 -10.98 18.05 -27.23
C ARG A 535 -11.30 16.91 -26.27
N ASN A 536 -10.83 16.99 -25.02
CA ASN A 536 -11.16 16.04 -23.98
C ASN A 536 -12.66 16.08 -23.63
N GLU A 537 -13.23 17.28 -23.48
CA GLU A 537 -14.66 17.48 -23.23
C GLU A 537 -15.51 16.82 -24.32
N PHE A 538 -15.28 17.18 -25.58
CA PHE A 538 -16.07 16.70 -26.72
C PHE A 538 -15.97 15.17 -26.87
N ARG A 539 -14.75 14.61 -26.85
CA ARG A 539 -14.52 13.17 -27.08
C ARG A 539 -15.21 12.30 -26.04
N ASN A 540 -15.17 12.71 -24.77
CA ASN A 540 -15.79 11.94 -23.70
C ASN A 540 -17.32 12.15 -23.71
N GLY A 541 -17.78 13.39 -23.95
CA GLY A 541 -19.21 13.73 -23.98
C GLY A 541 -20.00 13.10 -25.13
N GLU A 542 -19.41 12.99 -26.33
CA GLU A 542 -20.08 12.40 -27.52
C GLU A 542 -20.62 10.99 -27.24
N SER A 543 -19.82 10.17 -26.55
CA SER A 543 -20.21 8.80 -26.19
C SER A 543 -21.42 8.74 -25.25
N VAL A 544 -21.57 9.73 -24.38
CA VAL A 544 -22.64 9.82 -23.38
C VAL A 544 -23.94 10.32 -23.99
N ILE A 545 -23.87 11.23 -24.98
CA ILE A 545 -25.05 11.69 -25.73
C ILE A 545 -25.78 10.50 -26.34
N MET A 546 -25.05 9.56 -26.93
CA MET A 546 -25.65 8.38 -27.56
C MET A 546 -26.22 7.37 -26.55
N GLN A 547 -25.68 7.33 -25.32
CA GLN A 547 -26.08 6.36 -24.29
C GLN A 547 -27.21 6.86 -23.38
N GLU A 548 -27.16 8.11 -22.93
CA GLU A 548 -28.18 8.71 -22.04
C GLU A 548 -28.93 9.87 -22.71
N GLY A 549 -28.21 10.73 -23.44
CA GLY A 549 -28.74 12.01 -23.95
C GLY A 549 -29.92 11.86 -24.93
N VAL A 550 -29.83 10.92 -25.88
CA VAL A 550 -30.90 10.65 -26.86
C VAL A 550 -32.18 10.21 -26.17
N HIS A 551 -32.09 9.36 -25.15
CA HIS A 551 -33.25 8.90 -24.39
C HIS A 551 -33.89 10.05 -23.60
N GLY A 552 -33.08 10.84 -22.88
CA GLY A 552 -33.57 12.01 -22.14
C GLY A 552 -34.22 13.06 -23.06
N ALA A 553 -33.63 13.32 -24.23
CA ALA A 553 -34.19 14.23 -25.22
C ALA A 553 -35.54 13.74 -25.78
N ALA A 554 -35.70 12.42 -25.98
CA ALA A 554 -36.96 11.83 -26.40
C ALA A 554 -38.06 12.00 -25.33
N LEU A 555 -37.73 11.79 -24.04
CA LEU A 555 -38.64 12.04 -22.92
C LEU A 555 -39.08 13.50 -22.84
N PHE A 556 -38.13 14.43 -23.00
CA PHE A 556 -38.42 15.87 -23.06
C PHE A 556 -39.33 16.25 -24.23
N ALA A 557 -39.06 15.71 -25.43
CA ALA A 557 -39.90 15.91 -26.61
C ALA A 557 -41.33 15.38 -26.39
N ALA A 558 -41.48 14.27 -25.67
CA ALA A 558 -42.76 13.68 -25.26
C ALA A 558 -43.47 14.44 -24.12
N GLY A 559 -42.85 15.47 -23.54
CA GLY A 559 -43.45 16.33 -22.51
C GLY A 559 -43.05 16.02 -21.07
N VAL A 560 -42.26 14.97 -20.84
CA VAL A 560 -41.73 14.61 -19.52
C VAL A 560 -40.61 15.59 -19.15
N GLY A 561 -40.61 16.09 -17.91
CA GLY A 561 -39.61 17.06 -17.44
C GLY A 561 -39.76 18.50 -17.96
N ARG A 562 -40.83 18.82 -18.70
CA ARG A 562 -41.15 20.23 -19.02
C ARG A 562 -41.42 21.02 -17.73
N HIS A 563 -41.08 22.31 -17.74
CA HIS A 563 -41.21 23.24 -16.60
C HIS A 563 -40.33 22.93 -15.37
N GLY A 564 -39.26 22.13 -15.52
CA GLY A 564 -38.29 21.88 -14.43
C GLY A 564 -38.67 20.73 -13.48
N SER A 565 -39.62 19.88 -13.89
CA SER A 565 -39.96 18.65 -13.18
C SER A 565 -38.84 17.61 -13.36
N ASN A 566 -38.44 16.88 -12.32
CA ASN A 566 -37.49 15.78 -12.48
C ASN A 566 -38.09 14.63 -13.32
N ILE A 567 -37.24 13.90 -14.03
CA ILE A 567 -37.59 12.76 -14.91
C ILE A 567 -37.53 11.46 -14.11
#